data_AF-A0A7L5Z8K0-F1
#
_entry.id   AF-A0A7L5Z8K0-F1
#
_cell.length_a   1.000
_cell.length_b   1.000
_cell.length_c   1.000
_cell.angle_alpha   90.00
_cell.angle_beta   90.00
_cell.angle_gamma   90.00
#
_symmetry.space_group_name_H-M   'P 1'
#
loop_
_entity.id
_entity.type
_entity.pdbx_description
1 polymer ?
#
loop_
_entity_poly.entity_id
_entity_poly.type
_entity_poly.pdbx_seq_one_letter_code
_entity_poly.pdbx_strand_id
1 'polypeptide(L)'
;MKHKTAMRHPIILTVLLGLSAAALTACETTRIPDADAVDMFLARAQACAHWNGEEATDETRRGQITEAQTELRCSTVVRDGEALKVSRRDRPDDLVRIEAALYLCADGIQRSA
;
A
#
# COMPACT_ATOMS: atom_id res chain seq x y z
N MET A 1 -51.17 30.76 59.23
CA MET A 1 -51.76 31.44 58.04
C MET A 1 -51.33 30.63 56.81
N LYS A 2 -52.26 29.99 56.09
CA LYS A 2 -52.67 30.36 54.71
C LYS A 2 -51.48 30.33 53.71
N HIS A 3 -51.37 29.53 52.66
CA HIS A 3 -52.33 28.79 51.83
C HIS A 3 -51.68 27.61 51.08
N LYS A 4 -52.53 26.63 50.75
CA LYS A 4 -52.57 25.73 49.59
C LYS A 4 -51.69 26.18 48.39
N THR A 5 -51.14 25.22 47.62
CA THR A 5 -51.69 24.80 46.31
C THR A 5 -50.83 23.68 45.71
N ALA A 6 -51.47 22.56 45.38
CA ALA A 6 -50.93 21.52 44.51
C ALA A 6 -50.98 21.99 43.05
N MET A 7 -49.94 21.73 42.27
CA MET A 7 -50.05 21.80 40.81
C MET A 7 -49.34 20.62 40.17
N ARG A 8 -50.17 19.65 39.78
CA ARG A 8 -49.85 18.57 38.86
C ARG A 8 -49.56 19.20 37.49
N HIS A 9 -48.40 18.91 36.91
CA HIS A 9 -48.18 19.06 35.47
C HIS A 9 -47.73 17.70 34.92
N PRO A 10 -48.68 16.83 34.52
CA PRO A 10 -48.36 15.74 33.62
C PRO A 10 -48.09 16.33 32.23
N ILE A 11 -47.48 15.53 31.37
CA ILE A 11 -47.31 15.79 29.93
C ILE A 11 -46.13 16.72 29.66
N ILE A 12 -45.01 16.12 29.27
CA ILE A 12 -44.31 16.35 27.99
C ILE A 12 -43.24 15.25 27.94
N LEU A 13 -43.69 14.02 27.62
CA LEU A 13 -42.83 12.92 27.21
C LEU A 13 -42.63 13.10 25.69
N THR A 14 -41.73 14.02 25.31
CA THR A 14 -41.39 14.30 23.92
C THR A 14 -40.63 13.12 23.34
N VAL A 15 -41.40 12.22 22.71
CA VAL A 15 -41.11 11.53 21.45
C VAL A 15 -39.67 11.73 20.95
N LEU A 16 -38.75 10.89 21.44
CA LEU A 16 -37.46 10.59 20.81
C LEU A 16 -37.75 9.62 19.63
N LEU A 17 -38.31 10.15 18.54
CA LEU A 17 -38.38 9.41 17.27
C LEU A 17 -37.06 9.59 16.53
N GLY A 18 -36.38 8.46 16.35
CA GLY A 18 -35.01 8.37 15.86
C GLY A 18 -34.77 9.01 14.49
N LEU A 19 -33.89 10.01 14.48
CA LEU A 19 -33.07 10.32 13.31
C LEU A 19 -32.05 9.19 13.17
N SER A 20 -32.34 8.21 12.32
CA SER A 20 -31.38 7.20 11.90
C SER A 20 -31.52 6.93 10.40
N ALA A 21 -31.47 7.99 9.60
CA ALA A 21 -31.09 7.86 8.20
C ALA A 21 -29.56 7.79 8.18
N ALA A 22 -29.04 6.57 8.25
CA ALA A 22 -27.64 6.25 8.15
C ALA A 22 -27.05 6.97 6.91
N ALA A 23 -26.01 7.74 7.17
CA ALA A 23 -25.13 8.24 6.12
C ALA A 23 -24.64 7.05 5.30
N LEU A 24 -25.19 6.91 4.09
CA LEU A 24 -24.54 6.19 3.00
C LEU A 24 -23.25 6.96 2.72
N THR A 25 -22.25 6.70 3.55
CA THR A 25 -20.90 7.18 3.36
C THR A 25 -20.46 6.51 2.07
N ALA A 26 -20.46 7.29 0.99
CA ALA A 26 -19.83 6.89 -0.24
C ALA A 26 -18.46 6.34 0.15
N CYS A 27 -18.21 5.07 -0.20
CA CYS A 27 -16.86 4.56 -0.24
C CYS A 27 -16.18 5.32 -1.38
N GLU A 28 -15.81 6.58 -1.10
CA GLU A 28 -14.91 7.37 -1.90
C GLU A 28 -13.57 6.63 -1.75
N THR A 29 -13.40 5.58 -2.56
CA THR A 29 -12.08 5.06 -2.86
C THR A 29 -11.38 6.26 -3.43
N THR A 30 -10.62 6.95 -2.58
CA THR A 30 -9.66 7.95 -3.02
C THR A 30 -8.87 7.20 -4.08
N ARG A 31 -9.11 7.54 -5.34
CA ARG A 31 -8.21 7.17 -6.43
C ARG A 31 -6.96 7.96 -6.11
N ILE A 32 -6.14 7.42 -5.21
CA ILE A 32 -4.73 7.75 -5.22
C ILE A 32 -4.36 7.55 -6.67
N PRO A 33 -3.87 8.59 -7.37
CA PRO A 33 -3.53 8.45 -8.78
C PRO A 33 -2.67 7.19 -8.86
N ASP A 34 -3.22 6.15 -9.51
CA ASP A 34 -2.60 4.84 -9.51
C ASP A 34 -1.21 5.06 -10.07
N ALA A 35 -0.19 4.98 -9.21
CA ALA A 35 1.18 4.98 -9.68
C ALA A 35 1.24 3.83 -10.68
N ASP A 36 1.66 4.11 -11.92
CA ASP A 36 1.59 3.10 -12.95
C ASP A 36 2.37 1.86 -12.46
N ALA A 37 1.77 0.68 -12.63
CA ALA A 37 2.35 -0.56 -12.12
C ALA A 37 3.78 -0.79 -12.63
N VAL A 38 4.13 -0.27 -13.82
CA VAL A 38 5.49 -0.25 -14.34
C VAL A 38 6.37 0.64 -13.48
N ASP A 39 5.98 1.88 -13.18
CA ASP A 39 6.77 2.78 -12.35
C ASP A 39 7.03 2.21 -10.94
N MET A 40 6.00 1.61 -10.33
CA MET A 40 6.14 0.93 -9.04
C MET A 40 7.10 -0.27 -9.11
N PHE A 41 7.02 -1.06 -10.19
CA PHE A 41 7.93 -2.17 -10.42
C PHE A 41 9.37 -1.68 -10.63
N LEU A 42 9.58 -0.67 -11.45
CA LEU A 42 10.91 -0.11 -11.75
C LEU A 42 11.58 0.43 -10.48
N ALA A 43 10.85 1.18 -9.66
CA ALA A 43 11.36 1.70 -8.40
C ALA A 43 11.81 0.57 -7.46
N ARG A 44 11.00 -0.48 -7.34
CA ARG A 44 11.32 -1.65 -6.51
C ARG A 44 12.49 -2.46 -7.07
N ALA A 45 12.55 -2.65 -8.38
CA ALA A 45 13.65 -3.32 -9.06
C ALA A 45 14.98 -2.58 -8.83
N GLN A 46 14.98 -1.26 -8.99
CA GLN A 46 16.16 -0.43 -8.71
C GLN A 46 16.60 -0.52 -7.25
N ALA A 47 15.65 -0.46 -6.30
CA ALA A 47 15.97 -0.62 -4.89
C ALA A 47 16.57 -2.00 -4.58
N CYS A 48 16.02 -3.07 -5.16
CA CYS A 48 16.60 -4.42 -5.02
C CYS A 48 18.01 -4.51 -5.61
N ALA A 49 18.25 -3.93 -6.78
CA ALA A 49 19.58 -3.91 -7.39
C ALA A 49 20.60 -3.18 -6.51
N HIS A 50 20.19 -2.07 -5.88
CA HIS A 50 21.02 -1.34 -4.91
C HIS A 50 21.39 -2.25 -3.72
N TRP A 51 20.40 -2.82 -3.03
CA TRP A 51 20.64 -3.63 -1.83
C TRP A 51 21.37 -4.95 -2.07
N ASN A 52 21.30 -5.52 -3.28
CA ASN A 52 22.07 -6.72 -3.64
C ASN A 52 23.56 -6.42 -3.89
N GLY A 53 23.90 -5.17 -4.23
CA GLY A 53 25.28 -4.73 -4.46
C GLY A 53 26.00 -4.23 -3.20
N GLU A 54 25.30 -4.15 -2.07
CA GLU A 54 25.84 -3.66 -0.81
C GLU A 54 26.65 -4.74 -0.07
N GLU A 55 27.77 -4.34 0.54
CA GLU A 55 28.61 -5.23 1.34
C GLU A 55 28.15 -5.23 2.81
N ALA A 56 28.05 -6.43 3.40
CA ALA A 56 27.76 -6.60 4.83
C ALA A 56 29.04 -6.43 5.67
N THR A 57 29.49 -5.18 5.83
CA THR A 57 30.72 -4.81 6.55
C THR A 57 30.75 -5.30 8.01
N ASP A 58 29.58 -5.46 8.62
CA ASP A 58 29.37 -5.99 9.96
C ASP A 58 27.96 -6.62 10.11
N GLU A 59 27.67 -7.20 11.28
CA GLU A 59 26.40 -7.86 11.57
C GLU A 59 25.20 -6.90 11.54
N THR A 60 25.39 -5.66 12.01
CA THR A 60 24.31 -4.67 12.01
C THR A 60 23.95 -4.31 10.58
N ARG A 61 24.96 -4.07 9.73
CA ARG A 61 24.77 -3.80 8.31
C ARG A 61 24.12 -4.97 7.59
N ARG A 62 24.52 -6.21 7.91
CA ARG A 62 23.88 -7.42 7.37
C ARG A 62 22.39 -7.49 7.70
N GLY A 63 22.01 -7.16 8.94
CA GLY A 63 20.62 -7.11 9.37
C GLY A 63 19.80 -6.12 8.55
N GLN A 64 20.33 -4.90 8.35
CA GLN A 64 19.68 -3.86 7.54
C GLN A 64 19.49 -4.29 6.08
N ILE A 65 20.52 -4.87 5.47
CA ILE A 65 20.45 -5.38 4.08
C ILE A 65 19.36 -6.45 3.98
N THR A 66 19.34 -7.39 4.92
CA THR A 66 18.36 -8.49 4.94
C THR A 66 16.93 -7.98 5.12
N GLU A 67 16.73 -7.04 6.03
CA GLU A 67 15.42 -6.41 6.27
C GLU A 67 14.93 -5.68 5.02
N ALA A 68 15.78 -4.83 4.41
CA ALA A 68 15.43 -4.10 3.20
C ALA A 68 15.09 -5.03 2.03
N GLN A 69 15.89 -6.08 1.80
CA GLN A 69 15.60 -7.06 0.74
C GLN A 69 14.29 -7.82 0.99
N THR A 70 13.95 -8.09 2.25
CA THR A 70 12.70 -8.74 2.65
C THR A 70 11.50 -7.83 2.41
N GLU A 71 11.57 -6.57 2.87
CA GLU A 71 10.52 -5.57 2.70
C GLU A 71 10.24 -5.28 1.22
N LEU A 72 11.30 -5.13 0.43
CA LEU A 72 11.22 -4.94 -1.02
C LEU A 72 10.81 -6.21 -1.77
N ARG A 73 10.76 -7.36 -1.09
CA ARG A 73 10.47 -8.68 -1.67
C ARG A 73 11.38 -9.01 -2.85
N CYS A 74 12.69 -8.77 -2.69
CA CYS A 74 13.65 -8.92 -3.78
C CYS A 74 13.74 -10.36 -4.30
N SER A 75 13.40 -11.37 -3.49
CA SER A 75 13.33 -12.77 -3.92
C SER A 75 12.26 -13.05 -4.99
N THR A 76 11.23 -12.21 -5.12
CA THR A 76 10.18 -12.37 -6.13
C THR A 76 10.22 -11.33 -7.24
N VAL A 77 11.16 -10.37 -7.23
CA VAL A 77 11.15 -9.22 -8.14
C VAL A 77 11.21 -9.64 -9.62
N VAL A 78 12.01 -10.65 -9.95
CA VAL A 78 12.11 -11.18 -11.33
C VAL A 78 10.79 -11.77 -11.79
N ARG A 79 10.20 -12.66 -10.98
CA ARG A 79 8.91 -13.30 -11.28
C ARG A 79 7.79 -12.26 -11.41
N ASP A 80 7.78 -11.23 -10.56
CA ASP A 80 6.79 -10.16 -10.60
C ASP A 80 6.93 -9.34 -11.90
N GLY A 81 8.15 -9.06 -12.37
CA GLY A 81 8.39 -8.37 -13.65
C GLY A 81 7.97 -9.20 -14.87
N GLU A 82 8.25 -10.51 -14.87
CA GLU A 82 7.76 -11.42 -15.92
C GLU A 82 6.23 -11.48 -15.97
N ALA A 83 5.56 -11.51 -14.81
CA ALA A 83 4.11 -11.41 -14.75
C ALA A 83 3.60 -10.05 -15.27
N LEU A 84 4.30 -8.97 -14.96
CA LEU A 84 3.94 -7.62 -15.42
C LEU A 84 4.03 -7.50 -16.94
N LYS A 85 5.04 -8.09 -17.59
CA LYS A 85 5.17 -8.14 -19.06
C LYS A 85 3.92 -8.73 -19.72
N VAL A 86 3.33 -9.79 -19.16
CA VAL A 86 2.10 -10.40 -19.69
C VAL A 86 0.95 -9.39 -19.72
N SER A 87 0.80 -8.59 -18.68
CA SER A 87 -0.26 -7.55 -18.59
C SER A 87 0.02 -6.30 -19.45
N ARG A 88 1.27 -6.10 -19.90
CA ARG A 88 1.71 -4.95 -20.70
C ARG A 88 2.08 -5.33 -22.13
N ARG A 89 1.71 -6.54 -22.59
CA ARG A 89 2.08 -7.10 -23.90
C ARG A 89 1.80 -6.19 -25.10
N ASP A 90 0.77 -5.36 -25.02
CA ASP A 90 0.32 -4.47 -26.10
C ASP A 90 0.93 -3.05 -25.97
N ARG A 91 1.90 -2.86 -25.07
CA ARG A 91 2.58 -1.59 -24.77
C ARG A 91 4.09 -1.79 -24.91
N PRO A 92 4.67 -1.64 -26.12
CA PRO A 92 6.08 -1.98 -26.37
C PRO A 92 7.04 -1.17 -25.50
N ASP A 93 6.76 0.11 -25.25
CA ASP A 93 7.61 0.95 -24.39
C ASP A 93 7.63 0.46 -22.93
N ASP A 94 6.50 -0.02 -22.41
CA ASP A 94 6.43 -0.62 -21.06
C ASP A 94 7.27 -1.90 -21.01
N LEU A 95 7.21 -2.74 -22.06
CA LEU A 95 8.00 -3.98 -22.13
C LEU A 95 9.50 -3.71 -22.10
N VAL A 96 9.99 -2.74 -22.90
CA VAL A 96 11.40 -2.35 -22.93
C VAL A 96 11.87 -1.89 -21.54
N ARG A 97 11.06 -1.08 -20.86
CA ARG A 97 11.38 -0.59 -19.51
C ARG A 97 11.45 -1.73 -18.49
N ILE A 98 10.47 -2.64 -18.52
CA ILE A 98 10.44 -3.79 -17.61
C ILE A 98 11.64 -4.71 -17.86
N GLU A 99 11.96 -5.00 -19.11
CA GLU A 99 13.07 -5.88 -19.48
C GLU A 99 14.43 -5.30 -19.05
N ALA A 100 14.64 -3.99 -19.25
CA ALA A 100 15.84 -3.31 -18.77
C ALA A 100 16.01 -3.43 -17.25
N ALA A 101 14.93 -3.29 -16.48
CA ALA A 101 14.97 -3.45 -15.03
C ALA A 101 15.22 -4.90 -14.59
N LEU A 102 14.67 -5.89 -15.30
CA LEU A 102 14.92 -7.30 -15.03
C LEU A 102 16.39 -7.68 -15.21
N TYR A 103 17.06 -7.13 -16.23
CA TYR A 103 18.49 -7.34 -16.46
C TYR A 103 19.34 -6.87 -15.26
N LEU A 104 19.01 -5.71 -14.69
CA LEU A 104 19.71 -5.17 -13.51
C LEU A 104 19.52 -6.05 -12.27
N CYS A 105 18.30 -6.57 -12.04
CA CYS A 105 18.02 -7.41 -10.89
C CYS A 105 18.61 -8.82 -11.01
N ALA A 106 18.55 -9.45 -12.18
CA ALA A 106 19.02 -10.82 -12.38
C ALA A 106 20.53 -10.96 -12.14
N ASP A 107 21.32 -10.03 -12.67
CA ASP A 107 22.78 -10.00 -12.47
C ASP A 107 23.14 -9.73 -10.99
N GLY A 108 22.35 -8.90 -10.29
CA GLY A 108 22.51 -8.68 -8.85
C GLY A 108 22.23 -9.93 -8.01
N ILE A 109 21.15 -10.67 -8.31
CA ILE A 109 20.80 -11.91 -7.58
C ILE A 109 21.89 -12.97 -7.75
N GLN A 110 22.48 -13.10 -8.95
CA GLN A 110 23.52 -14.10 -9.21
C GLN A 110 24.85 -13.82 -8.49
N ARG A 111 25.12 -12.57 -8.08
CA ARG A 111 26.34 -12.20 -7.35
C ARG A 111 26.22 -12.33 -5.83
N SER A 112 24.99 -12.37 -5.29
CA SER A 112 24.74 -12.45 -3.84
C SER A 112 24.48 -13.88 -3.33
N ALA A 113 24.38 -14.87 -4.22
CA ALA A 113 24.15 -16.29 -3.91
C ALA A 113 25.47 -17.09 -3.86
#